data_AF-A0A5R1NW12-F1
#
_entry.id   AF-A0A5R1NW12-F1
#
_cell.length_a   1.000
_cell.length_b   1.000
_cell.length_c   1.000
_cell.angle_alpha   90.00
_cell.angle_beta   90.00
_cell.angle_gamma   90.00
#
_symmetry.space_group_name_H-M   'P 1'
#
loop_
_entity.id
_entity.type
_entity.pdbx_description
1 polymer ?
#
loop_
_entity_poly.entity_id
_entity_poly.type
_entity_poly.pdbx_seq_one_letter_code
_entity_poly.pdbx_strand_id
1 'polypeptide(L)'
;MPVNQNGASVERGSALMAVIGVMGVMIVITLTLTTATLYSLDFTRSTRASVQSVAAAESGVSAAELSLTQGTCQPSYSRSSPQFTADVAYSLSSTDDVWVAGCPAAGVQAVRLRVESTGSSLTGSASDRARVEAIFEYESAVPPGVQPSGAAMYLYGGVVFMNNADLLVAESGRAAIQVKNGNVSCSNNTVIEGDVVVSAGNLNISGCSIEGNAWATGAATLGAVTGNLTAASVNLTADQRASRIGGVYTRYTVGTPIPTVPPWVDLNYTPSDWIDASGVPYKVASIGAGCTIDATTLSAAANGGKPVIINALAACASGVTAAGTVKLSSDVVIFANKFTFVNNVHFQSSSTSRHKVWFITPDLVADNLPTCGASQGDFLMKNSFTVASTLDAMTYTPCRFNAMNTFEWRGQLYANGANDFKNNTRFESAPLGLPGIDLDTGTVTVAGSAGTVPRLGNMTSMRDLSDG
;
A
#
# COMPACT_ATOMS: atom_id res chain seq x y z
N MET A 1 104.85 24.56 -68.96
CA MET A 1 104.74 23.79 -67.70
C MET A 1 104.98 24.74 -66.54
N PRO A 2 104.29 24.66 -65.39
CA PRO A 2 102.99 24.03 -65.05
C PRO A 2 101.94 25.10 -64.60
N VAL A 3 100.64 24.95 -64.86
CA VAL A 3 99.58 24.31 -64.03
C VAL A 3 99.54 24.79 -62.58
N ASN A 4 98.47 25.51 -62.18
CA ASN A 4 97.64 25.02 -61.08
C ASN A 4 96.22 25.63 -61.03
N GLN A 5 95.27 24.72 -60.87
CA GLN A 5 93.83 24.91 -60.66
C GLN A 5 93.59 25.58 -59.30
N ASN A 6 92.51 26.37 -59.19
CA ASN A 6 91.72 26.49 -57.95
C ASN A 6 90.41 27.25 -58.22
N GLY A 7 89.48 26.59 -58.91
CA GLY A 7 88.05 26.91 -58.88
C GLY A 7 87.33 25.85 -58.05
N ALA A 8 87.39 25.93 -56.71
CA ALA A 8 86.72 24.92 -55.86
C ALA A 8 86.38 25.39 -54.42
N SER A 9 86.39 26.69 -54.11
CA SER A 9 86.26 27.17 -52.71
C SER A 9 85.11 28.15 -52.44
N VAL A 10 84.32 28.57 -53.42
CA VAL A 10 83.18 29.51 -53.19
C VAL A 10 81.81 28.80 -53.08
N GLU A 11 81.65 27.57 -53.58
CA GLU A 11 80.35 26.85 -53.52
C GLU A 11 80.11 26.05 -52.24
N ARG A 12 81.13 25.85 -51.39
CA ARG A 12 80.97 25.05 -50.14
C ARG A 12 80.22 25.81 -49.03
N GLY A 13 80.21 27.14 -49.06
CA GLY A 13 79.50 27.97 -48.07
C GLY A 13 78.00 28.14 -48.39
N SER A 14 77.64 28.34 -49.65
CA SER A 14 76.24 28.46 -50.09
C SER A 14 75.50 27.12 -50.04
N ALA A 15 76.17 26.01 -50.37
CA ALA A 15 75.61 24.66 -50.22
C ALA A 15 75.30 24.32 -48.74
N LEU A 16 76.16 24.73 -47.80
CA LEU A 16 75.94 24.47 -46.38
C LEU A 16 74.77 25.28 -45.80
N MET A 17 74.61 26.55 -46.21
CA MET A 17 73.47 27.37 -45.81
C MET A 17 72.14 26.88 -46.41
N ALA A 18 72.16 26.39 -47.66
CA ALA A 18 70.98 25.78 -48.29
C ALA A 18 70.57 24.48 -47.57
N VAL A 19 71.53 23.63 -47.18
CA VAL A 19 71.26 22.40 -46.42
C VAL A 19 70.72 22.71 -45.02
N ILE A 20 71.27 23.69 -44.31
CA ILE A 20 70.76 24.10 -42.99
C ILE A 20 69.34 24.69 -43.11
N GLY A 21 69.06 25.49 -44.15
CA GLY A 21 67.73 26.02 -44.42
C GLY A 21 66.70 24.92 -44.69
N VAL A 22 67.04 23.94 -45.53
CA VAL A 22 66.18 22.79 -45.82
C VAL A 22 66.00 21.89 -44.60
N MET A 23 67.06 21.64 -43.81
CA MET A 23 66.96 20.89 -42.55
C MET A 23 66.08 21.61 -41.52
N GLY A 24 66.18 22.94 -41.40
CA GLY A 24 65.33 23.74 -40.53
C GLY A 24 63.84 23.63 -40.89
N VAL A 25 63.52 23.72 -42.20
CA VAL A 25 62.14 23.54 -42.69
C VAL A 25 61.64 22.11 -42.42
N MET A 26 62.46 21.08 -42.66
CA MET A 26 62.10 19.69 -42.40
C MET A 26 61.88 19.39 -40.91
N ILE A 27 62.61 20.06 -40.00
CA ILE A 27 62.39 19.94 -38.55
C ILE A 27 61.03 20.53 -38.15
N VAL A 28 60.67 21.71 -38.69
CA VAL A 28 59.36 22.33 -38.41
C VAL A 28 58.21 21.47 -38.95
N ILE A 29 58.36 20.91 -40.15
CA ILE A 29 57.36 20.01 -40.75
C ILE A 29 57.23 18.71 -39.93
N THR A 30 58.34 18.10 -39.52
CA THR A 30 58.28 16.86 -38.71
C THR A 30 57.71 17.10 -37.31
N LEU A 31 58.00 18.23 -36.67
CA LEU A 31 57.42 18.60 -35.38
C LEU A 31 55.91 18.84 -35.47
N THR A 32 55.44 19.52 -36.51
CA THR A 32 54.01 19.77 -36.75
C THR A 32 53.26 18.48 -37.08
N LEU A 33 53.83 17.59 -37.87
CA LEU A 33 53.25 16.26 -38.14
C LEU A 33 53.21 15.38 -36.87
N THR A 34 54.27 15.40 -36.07
CA THR A 34 54.33 14.60 -34.83
C THR A 34 53.34 15.12 -33.78
N THR A 35 53.17 16.43 -33.66
CA THR A 35 52.15 17.01 -32.77
C THR A 35 50.74 16.69 -33.27
N ALA A 36 50.46 16.83 -34.57
CA ALA A 36 49.16 16.45 -35.14
C ALA A 36 48.82 14.96 -34.94
N THR A 37 49.79 14.05 -35.09
CA THR A 37 49.56 12.62 -34.85
C THR A 37 49.30 12.31 -33.38
N LEU A 38 50.04 12.92 -32.46
CA LEU A 38 49.82 12.77 -31.01
C LEU A 38 48.43 13.28 -30.61
N TYR A 39 48.02 14.47 -31.07
CA TYR A 39 46.66 14.98 -30.84
C TYR A 39 45.58 14.04 -31.40
N SER A 40 45.78 13.47 -32.59
CA SER A 40 44.82 12.53 -33.19
C SER A 40 44.70 11.22 -32.39
N LEU A 41 45.81 10.72 -31.82
CA LEU A 41 45.82 9.52 -31.00
C LEU A 41 45.14 9.75 -29.66
N ASP A 42 45.38 10.89 -29.03
CA ASP A 42 44.75 11.26 -27.76
C ASP A 42 43.24 11.48 -27.93
N PHE A 43 42.81 12.17 -29.00
CA PHE A 43 41.40 12.32 -29.33
C PHE A 43 40.72 10.96 -29.58
N THR A 44 41.38 10.06 -30.32
CA THR A 44 40.86 8.71 -30.59
C THR A 44 40.76 7.88 -29.30
N ARG A 45 41.76 7.97 -28.42
CA ARG A 45 41.76 7.27 -27.12
C ARG A 45 40.65 7.79 -26.22
N SER A 46 40.50 9.11 -26.09
CA SER A 46 39.45 9.73 -25.29
C SER A 46 38.04 9.40 -25.82
N THR A 47 37.84 9.46 -27.15
CA THR A 47 36.55 9.07 -27.76
C THR A 47 36.22 7.60 -27.50
N ARG A 48 37.20 6.69 -27.65
CA ARG A 48 36.99 5.26 -27.35
C ARG A 48 36.72 5.02 -25.87
N ALA A 49 37.42 5.72 -24.98
CA ALA A 49 37.21 5.62 -23.54
C ALA A 49 35.81 6.09 -23.16
N SER A 50 35.34 7.22 -23.73
CA SER A 50 33.99 7.76 -23.51
C SER A 50 32.89 6.80 -24.00
N VAL A 51 33.02 6.24 -25.21
CA VAL A 51 32.03 5.26 -25.71
C VAL A 51 32.03 4.01 -24.83
N GLN A 52 33.20 3.56 -24.35
CA GLN A 52 33.28 2.41 -23.45
C GLN A 52 32.67 2.69 -22.09
N SER A 53 32.89 3.88 -21.50
CA SER A 53 32.33 4.22 -20.19
C SER A 53 30.81 4.34 -20.25
N VAL A 54 30.25 4.97 -21.30
CA VAL A 54 28.78 5.05 -21.53
C VAL A 54 28.20 3.65 -21.72
N ALA A 55 28.77 2.84 -22.62
CA ALA A 55 28.29 1.47 -22.85
C ALA A 55 28.39 0.61 -21.58
N ALA A 56 29.41 0.81 -20.75
CA ALA A 56 29.54 0.13 -19.46
C ALA A 56 28.47 0.58 -18.45
N ALA A 57 28.14 1.87 -18.39
CA ALA A 57 27.10 2.41 -17.53
C ALA A 57 25.71 1.90 -17.94
N GLU A 58 25.38 1.92 -19.23
CA GLU A 58 24.13 1.35 -19.75
C GLU A 58 24.04 -0.15 -19.47
N SER A 59 25.15 -0.88 -19.63
CA SER A 59 25.23 -2.32 -19.29
C SER A 59 24.94 -2.58 -17.82
N GLY A 60 25.32 -1.67 -16.92
CA GLY A 60 25.03 -1.78 -15.50
C GLY A 60 23.55 -1.61 -15.19
N VAL A 61 22.88 -0.69 -15.88
CA VAL A 61 21.41 -0.55 -15.81
C VAL A 61 20.73 -1.84 -16.29
N SER A 62 21.12 -2.39 -17.44
CA SER A 62 20.52 -3.63 -17.96
C SER A 62 20.77 -4.83 -17.06
N ALA A 63 21.93 -4.91 -16.40
CA ALA A 63 22.24 -5.97 -15.45
C ALA A 63 21.36 -5.89 -14.19
N ALA A 64 21.14 -4.67 -13.67
CA ALA A 64 20.23 -4.44 -12.57
C ALA A 64 18.77 -4.76 -12.97
N GLU A 65 18.32 -4.27 -14.13
CA GLU A 65 16.98 -4.52 -14.68
C GLU A 65 16.68 -6.03 -14.81
N LEU A 66 17.61 -6.81 -15.36
CA LEU A 66 17.45 -8.27 -15.48
C LEU A 66 17.28 -8.94 -14.12
N SER A 67 18.12 -8.56 -13.15
CA SER A 67 18.07 -9.12 -11.79
C SER A 67 16.78 -8.75 -11.06
N LEU A 68 16.33 -7.51 -11.23
CA LEU A 68 15.10 -6.98 -10.67
C LEU A 68 13.85 -7.64 -11.30
N THR A 69 13.87 -7.89 -12.61
CA THR A 69 12.80 -8.60 -13.32
C THR A 69 12.68 -10.06 -12.86
N GLN A 70 13.79 -10.67 -12.44
CA GLN A 70 13.80 -12.02 -11.84
C GLN A 70 13.41 -12.02 -10.35
N GLY A 71 13.04 -10.88 -9.77
CA GLY A 71 12.65 -10.73 -8.37
C GLY A 71 13.82 -10.65 -7.38
N THR A 72 15.05 -10.52 -7.88
CA THR A 72 16.27 -10.42 -7.05
C THR A 72 16.77 -8.98 -7.00
N CYS A 73 16.39 -8.26 -5.94
CA CYS A 73 16.93 -6.92 -5.67
C CYS A 73 18.21 -7.02 -4.83
N GLN A 74 19.28 -6.37 -5.27
CA GLN A 74 20.51 -6.16 -4.52
C GLN A 74 20.79 -4.65 -4.42
N PRO A 75 21.37 -4.16 -3.32
CA PRO A 75 21.66 -2.74 -3.15
C PRO A 75 22.68 -2.21 -4.17
N SER A 76 23.54 -3.09 -4.69
CA SER A 76 24.54 -2.76 -5.69
C SER A 76 24.83 -3.96 -6.61
N TYR A 77 25.08 -3.69 -7.88
CA TYR A 77 25.51 -4.63 -8.91
C TYR A 77 26.84 -4.17 -9.48
N SER A 78 27.80 -5.08 -9.67
CA SER A 78 29.08 -4.72 -10.27
C SER A 78 29.62 -5.82 -11.16
N ARG A 79 30.38 -5.41 -12.17
CA ARG A 79 31.11 -6.32 -13.07
C ARG A 79 32.42 -5.65 -13.47
N SER A 80 33.43 -6.45 -13.76
CA SER A 80 34.75 -5.97 -14.22
C SER A 80 34.90 -5.94 -15.74
N SER A 81 33.96 -6.54 -16.48
CA SER A 81 33.95 -6.53 -17.95
C SER A 81 32.52 -6.72 -18.47
N PRO A 82 31.87 -5.66 -18.99
CA PRO A 82 32.29 -4.25 -18.90
C PRO A 82 32.41 -3.77 -17.45
N GLN A 83 33.27 -2.77 -17.18
CA GLN A 83 33.51 -2.27 -15.82
C GLN A 83 32.43 -1.28 -15.40
N PHE A 84 31.55 -1.69 -14.48
CA PHE A 84 30.51 -0.83 -13.91
C PHE A 84 30.23 -1.14 -12.44
N THR A 85 29.64 -0.15 -11.77
CA THR A 85 28.95 -0.27 -10.48
C THR A 85 27.58 0.38 -10.63
N ALA A 86 26.51 -0.33 -10.28
CA ALA A 86 25.14 0.15 -10.34
C ALA A 86 24.47 0.05 -8.98
N ASP A 87 24.07 1.17 -8.42
CA ASP A 87 23.45 1.25 -7.10
C ASP A 87 21.93 1.45 -7.22
N VAL A 88 21.19 0.78 -6.33
CA VAL A 88 19.72 0.82 -6.31
C VAL A 88 19.23 1.74 -5.21
N ALA A 89 18.21 2.52 -5.52
CA ALA A 89 17.42 3.28 -4.55
C ALA A 89 15.92 3.15 -4.87
N TYR A 90 15.05 3.43 -3.91
CA TYR A 90 13.61 3.39 -4.10
C TYR A 90 12.91 4.66 -3.61
N SER A 91 11.69 4.90 -4.12
CA SER A 91 10.83 5.99 -3.66
C SER A 91 9.44 5.46 -3.28
N LEU A 92 8.86 6.05 -2.24
CA LEU A 92 7.48 5.79 -1.79
C LEU A 92 6.46 6.70 -2.50
N SER A 93 6.94 7.72 -3.21
CA SER A 93 6.10 8.66 -3.96
C SER A 93 6.20 8.36 -5.44
N SER A 94 5.10 8.53 -6.17
CA SER A 94 5.08 8.44 -7.64
C SER A 94 5.67 9.67 -8.31
N THR A 95 5.81 10.79 -7.59
CA THR A 95 6.21 12.09 -8.14
C THR A 95 7.40 12.73 -7.44
N ASP A 96 7.62 12.49 -6.14
CA ASP A 96 8.65 13.22 -5.38
C ASP A 96 10.03 12.60 -5.51
N ASP A 97 11.07 13.39 -5.75
CA ASP A 97 12.45 12.89 -5.89
C ASP A 97 13.16 12.60 -4.55
N VAL A 98 12.42 12.03 -3.60
CA VAL A 98 12.97 11.51 -2.35
C VAL A 98 13.30 10.04 -2.55
N TRP A 99 14.59 9.71 -2.45
CA TRP A 99 15.14 8.38 -2.72
C TRP A 99 15.80 7.80 -1.47
N VAL A 100 15.44 6.57 -1.14
CA VAL A 100 16.05 5.78 -0.06
C VAL A 100 17.00 4.77 -0.68
N ALA A 101 18.26 4.75 -0.22
CA ALA A 101 19.27 3.84 -0.74
C ALA A 101 18.98 2.37 -0.38
N GLY A 102 19.26 1.48 -1.32
CA GLY A 102 19.07 0.03 -1.19
C GLY A 102 17.76 -0.47 -1.79
N CYS A 103 17.45 -1.73 -1.50
CA CYS A 103 16.24 -2.40 -1.95
C CYS A 103 15.07 -2.18 -0.98
N PRO A 104 13.83 -2.05 -1.48
CA PRO A 104 12.64 -2.07 -0.63
C PRO A 104 12.58 -3.36 0.21
N ALA A 105 12.41 -3.23 1.52
CA ALA A 105 12.12 -4.37 2.37
C ALA A 105 10.69 -4.87 2.13
N ALA A 106 10.40 -6.13 2.49
CA ALA A 106 9.04 -6.66 2.41
C ALA A 106 8.07 -5.78 3.23
N GLY A 107 6.91 -5.44 2.65
CA GLY A 107 5.92 -4.56 3.26
C GLY A 107 6.16 -3.05 3.08
N VAL A 108 7.30 -2.64 2.51
CA VAL A 108 7.51 -1.25 2.11
C VAL A 108 6.80 -1.01 0.78
N GLN A 109 5.84 -0.09 0.73
CA GLN A 109 5.09 0.27 -0.49
C GLN A 109 5.89 1.25 -1.36
N ALA A 110 7.04 0.78 -1.87
CA ALA A 110 7.77 1.50 -2.90
C ALA A 110 6.98 1.44 -4.21
N VAL A 111 6.99 2.56 -4.94
CA VAL A 111 6.28 2.70 -6.23
C VAL A 111 7.23 2.96 -7.39
N ARG A 112 8.48 3.36 -7.09
CA ARG A 112 9.54 3.57 -8.08
C ARG A 112 10.86 3.02 -7.59
N LEU A 113 11.65 2.50 -8.52
CA LEU A 113 13.06 2.14 -8.33
C LEU A 113 13.94 3.01 -9.20
N ARG A 114 15.07 3.43 -8.66
CA ARG A 114 16.14 4.11 -9.37
C ARG A 114 17.36 3.22 -9.39
N VAL A 115 17.93 3.04 -10.57
CA VAL A 115 19.25 2.44 -10.76
C VAL A 115 20.17 3.54 -11.25
N GLU A 116 21.21 3.82 -10.48
CA GLU A 116 22.27 4.73 -10.89
C GLU A 116 23.52 3.90 -11.20
N SER A 117 23.94 3.88 -12.46
CA SER A 117 25.13 3.13 -12.89
C SER A 117 26.27 4.03 -13.28
N THR A 118 27.44 3.78 -12.70
CA THR A 118 28.72 4.37 -13.08
C THR A 118 29.54 3.36 -13.89
N GLY A 119 29.75 3.65 -15.17
CA GLY A 119 30.63 2.89 -16.06
C GLY A 119 32.02 3.52 -16.11
N SER A 120 33.06 2.70 -16.30
CA SER A 120 34.45 3.15 -16.47
C SER A 120 35.10 2.50 -17.68
N SER A 121 35.96 3.24 -18.39
CA SER A 121 36.73 2.66 -19.49
C SER A 121 37.79 1.68 -18.98
N LEU A 122 37.93 0.53 -19.66
CA LEU A 122 39.03 -0.43 -19.43
C LEU A 122 40.35 -0.01 -20.10
N THR A 123 40.30 0.93 -21.05
CA THR A 123 41.44 1.30 -21.91
C THR A 123 41.83 2.78 -21.82
N GLY A 124 41.04 3.59 -21.11
CA GLY A 124 41.29 5.00 -20.82
C GLY A 124 41.81 5.24 -19.41
N SER A 125 41.85 6.51 -19.02
CA SER A 125 42.20 6.96 -17.67
C SER A 125 41.12 6.51 -16.67
N ALA A 126 41.45 6.25 -15.41
CA ALA A 126 40.47 5.94 -14.35
C ALA A 126 39.42 7.05 -14.10
N SER A 127 39.64 8.22 -14.72
CA SER A 127 38.77 9.40 -14.71
C SER A 127 37.74 9.41 -15.84
N ASP A 128 37.85 8.53 -16.86
CA ASP A 128 36.88 8.44 -17.96
C ASP A 128 35.69 7.59 -17.49
N ARG A 129 34.76 8.27 -16.81
CA ARG A 129 33.53 7.68 -16.27
C ARG A 129 32.32 8.21 -17.02
N ALA A 130 31.23 7.47 -16.93
CA ALA A 130 29.92 7.92 -17.35
C ALA A 130 28.91 7.45 -16.31
N ARG A 131 27.95 8.30 -15.98
CA ARG A 131 26.87 7.99 -15.05
C ARG A 131 25.55 8.01 -15.78
N VAL A 132 24.79 6.93 -15.65
CA VAL A 132 23.46 6.79 -16.23
C VAL A 132 22.49 6.54 -15.09
N GLU A 133 21.39 7.28 -15.08
CA GLU A 133 20.26 7.05 -14.19
C GLU A 133 19.10 6.46 -14.98
N ALA A 134 18.52 5.37 -14.49
CA ALA A 134 17.27 4.82 -14.96
C ALA A 134 16.25 4.75 -13.82
N ILE A 135 15.00 5.13 -14.10
CA ILE A 135 13.88 5.06 -13.17
C ILE A 135 12.84 4.09 -13.73
N PHE A 136 12.41 3.15 -12.90
CA PHE A 136 11.41 2.15 -13.21
C PHE A 136 10.20 2.31 -12.30
N GLU A 137 9.01 2.01 -12.83
CA GLU A 137 7.88 1.68 -11.98
C GLU A 137 8.20 0.42 -11.17
N TYR A 138 7.64 0.32 -9.97
CA TYR A 138 7.87 -0.82 -9.10
C TYR A 138 6.59 -1.21 -8.37
N GLU A 139 6.25 -2.50 -8.44
CA GLU A 139 5.22 -3.10 -7.64
C GLU A 139 5.88 -3.86 -6.49
N SER A 140 5.68 -3.37 -5.26
CA SER A 140 6.23 -4.00 -4.07
C SER A 140 5.67 -5.40 -3.80
N ALA A 141 6.51 -6.21 -3.17
CA ALA A 141 6.10 -7.49 -2.62
C ALA A 141 5.08 -7.29 -1.49
N VAL A 142 3.93 -7.94 -1.58
CA VAL A 142 2.99 -8.06 -0.47
C VAL A 142 3.30 -9.37 0.25
N PRO A 143 3.63 -9.36 1.56
CA PRO A 143 3.87 -10.61 2.28
C PRO A 143 2.61 -11.48 2.31
N PRO A 144 2.74 -12.82 2.39
CA PRO A 144 1.61 -13.70 2.65
C PRO A 144 0.88 -13.32 3.94
N GLY A 145 -0.39 -13.66 4.04
CA GLY A 145 -1.25 -13.28 5.16
C GLY A 145 -2.24 -12.17 4.81
N VAL A 146 -3.34 -12.14 5.55
CA VAL A 146 -4.35 -11.08 5.45
C VAL A 146 -3.75 -9.77 5.94
N GLN A 147 -3.72 -8.77 5.06
CA GLN A 147 -3.16 -7.45 5.35
C GLN A 147 -4.25 -6.53 5.91
N PRO A 148 -3.95 -5.76 6.98
CA PRO A 148 -4.88 -4.76 7.51
C PRO A 148 -5.09 -3.64 6.48
N SER A 149 -6.34 -3.35 6.16
CA SER A 149 -6.76 -2.26 5.26
C SER A 149 -8.19 -1.84 5.61
N GLY A 150 -8.62 -0.69 5.11
CA GLY A 150 -9.97 -0.15 5.27
C GLY A 150 -10.16 0.69 6.53
N ALA A 151 -11.34 1.26 6.65
CA ALA A 151 -11.77 2.01 7.83
C ALA A 151 -12.21 1.08 8.97
N ALA A 152 -12.23 1.59 10.20
CA ALA A 152 -12.81 0.93 11.37
C ALA A 152 -14.24 0.41 11.09
N MET A 153 -15.07 1.26 10.49
CA MET A 153 -16.43 0.92 10.08
C MET A 153 -16.70 1.39 8.66
N TYR A 154 -16.72 0.46 7.72
CA TYR A 154 -17.27 0.67 6.40
C TYR A 154 -18.72 0.19 6.35
N LEU A 155 -19.62 1.08 5.95
CA LEU A 155 -21.04 0.84 5.90
C LEU A 155 -21.53 1.25 4.52
N TYR A 156 -21.90 0.27 3.69
CA TYR A 156 -22.48 0.59 2.40
C TYR A 156 -23.84 1.27 2.57
N GLY A 157 -24.62 0.81 3.54
CA GLY A 157 -25.88 1.39 3.99
C GLY A 157 -25.71 2.43 5.12
N GLY A 158 -26.82 3.00 5.59
CA GLY A 158 -26.81 3.91 6.75
C GLY A 158 -26.55 3.22 8.09
N VAL A 159 -26.39 4.03 9.14
CA VAL A 159 -26.21 3.55 10.52
C VAL A 159 -26.90 4.44 11.55
N VAL A 160 -27.34 3.81 12.62
CA VAL A 160 -28.00 4.43 13.76
C VAL A 160 -27.24 4.10 15.04
N PHE A 161 -26.69 5.13 15.70
CA PHE A 161 -26.11 5.07 17.03
C PHE A 161 -27.08 5.71 18.05
N MET A 162 -27.48 4.96 19.08
CA MET A 162 -28.43 5.45 20.08
C MET A 162 -28.13 4.95 21.49
N ASN A 163 -28.48 5.77 22.48
CA ASN A 163 -28.55 5.42 23.90
C ASN A 163 -27.20 4.99 24.47
N ASN A 164 -26.28 5.94 24.58
CA ASN A 164 -24.93 5.80 25.16
C ASN A 164 -24.05 4.82 24.37
N ALA A 165 -23.93 5.02 23.05
CA ALA A 165 -22.88 4.34 22.28
C ALA A 165 -21.53 5.08 22.46
N ASP A 166 -20.46 4.35 22.68
CA ASP A 166 -19.10 4.87 22.81
C ASP A 166 -18.23 4.24 21.71
N LEU A 167 -17.78 5.05 20.76
CA LEU A 167 -17.02 4.58 19.59
C LEU A 167 -15.61 5.16 19.63
N LEU A 168 -14.63 4.35 20.00
CA LEU A 168 -13.21 4.67 19.92
C LEU A 168 -12.67 4.20 18.56
N VAL A 169 -12.81 5.05 17.55
CA VAL A 169 -12.52 4.69 16.15
C VAL A 169 -11.36 5.49 15.54
N ALA A 170 -10.57 6.20 16.35
CA ALA A 170 -9.51 7.08 15.85
C ALA A 170 -8.47 6.33 14.98
N GLU A 171 -8.46 6.64 13.68
CA GLU A 171 -7.48 6.15 12.72
C GLU A 171 -6.71 7.35 12.12
N SER A 172 -5.38 7.31 12.20
CA SER A 172 -4.56 8.39 11.66
C SER A 172 -4.64 8.41 10.13
N GLY A 173 -5.13 9.53 9.57
CA GLY A 173 -5.06 9.81 8.13
C GLY A 173 -6.27 9.37 7.29
N ARG A 174 -7.29 8.76 7.89
CA ARG A 174 -8.54 8.34 7.19
C ARG A 174 -9.77 8.57 8.04
N ALA A 175 -10.92 8.73 7.38
CA ALA A 175 -12.20 8.72 8.07
C ALA A 175 -12.48 7.31 8.61
N ALA A 176 -12.64 7.24 9.92
CA ALA A 176 -12.84 6.03 10.70
C ALA A 176 -14.20 5.37 10.45
N ILE A 177 -15.25 6.19 10.28
CA ILE A 177 -16.57 5.73 9.88
C ILE A 177 -16.84 6.23 8.48
N GLN A 178 -17.04 5.28 7.56
CA GLN A 178 -17.33 5.55 6.16
C GLN A 178 -18.70 5.01 5.80
N VAL A 179 -19.61 5.90 5.43
CA VAL A 179 -20.94 5.56 4.93
C VAL A 179 -21.00 5.86 3.45
N LYS A 180 -21.18 4.81 2.62
CA LYS A 180 -21.28 4.98 1.16
C LYS A 180 -22.63 5.57 0.77
N ASN A 181 -23.72 4.88 1.11
CA ASN A 181 -25.09 5.22 0.75
C ASN A 181 -26.00 5.15 1.99
N GLY A 182 -26.55 6.28 2.39
CA GLY A 182 -27.49 6.36 3.52
C GLY A 182 -27.05 7.36 4.57
N ASN A 183 -27.83 7.43 5.64
CA ASN A 183 -27.66 8.44 6.67
C ASN A 183 -26.88 7.89 7.86
N VAL A 184 -26.07 8.74 8.48
CA VAL A 184 -25.59 8.52 9.85
C VAL A 184 -26.56 9.22 10.79
N SER A 185 -27.15 8.48 11.72
CA SER A 185 -27.98 9.05 12.78
C SER A 185 -27.37 8.75 14.14
N CYS A 186 -27.14 9.77 14.95
CA CYS A 186 -26.50 9.66 16.25
C CYS A 186 -27.34 10.37 17.31
N SER A 187 -27.64 9.70 18.43
CA SER A 187 -28.44 10.31 19.49
C SER A 187 -28.17 9.77 20.89
N ASN A 188 -28.59 10.56 21.89
CA ASN A 188 -28.62 10.20 23.32
C ASN A 188 -27.24 9.81 23.89
N ASN A 189 -26.41 10.82 24.18
CA ASN A 189 -25.10 10.72 24.84
C ASN A 189 -24.11 9.77 24.14
N THR A 190 -24.22 9.64 22.82
CA THR A 190 -23.21 8.92 22.05
C THR A 190 -22.01 9.82 21.76
N VAL A 191 -20.82 9.26 21.90
CA VAL A 191 -19.56 9.90 21.53
C VAL A 191 -18.91 9.07 20.42
N ILE A 192 -18.48 9.75 19.36
CA ILE A 192 -17.74 9.16 18.25
C ILE A 192 -16.34 9.78 18.21
N GLU A 193 -15.33 9.06 18.66
CA GLU A 193 -13.94 9.49 18.61
C GLU A 193 -13.31 9.11 17.28
N GLY A 194 -13.27 10.06 16.35
CA GLY A 194 -12.71 9.88 15.02
C GLY A 194 -13.47 10.62 13.93
N ASP A 195 -12.91 10.53 12.73
CA ASP A 195 -13.40 11.21 11.54
C ASP A 195 -14.56 10.43 10.88
N VAL A 196 -15.60 11.13 10.42
CA VAL A 196 -16.81 10.52 9.83
C VAL A 196 -17.06 11.06 8.43
N VAL A 197 -17.25 10.20 7.44
CA VAL A 197 -17.63 10.58 6.07
C VAL A 197 -18.91 9.88 5.63
N VAL A 198 -19.84 10.67 5.09
CA VAL A 198 -21.11 10.23 4.50
C VAL A 198 -21.13 10.66 3.04
N SER A 199 -20.77 9.72 2.15
CA SER A 199 -20.56 9.99 0.72
C SER A 199 -21.85 10.25 -0.03
N ALA A 200 -22.95 9.58 0.31
CA ALA A 200 -24.28 9.83 -0.25
C ALA A 200 -25.35 9.73 0.83
N GLY A 201 -25.58 10.83 1.56
CA GLY A 201 -26.63 10.91 2.57
C GLY A 201 -26.45 12.06 3.56
N ASN A 202 -27.30 12.04 4.59
CA ASN A 202 -27.37 13.06 5.61
C ASN A 202 -26.67 12.63 6.90
N LEU A 203 -26.22 13.63 7.67
CA LEU A 203 -25.66 13.46 9.00
C LEU A 203 -26.65 14.01 10.03
N ASN A 204 -27.28 13.15 10.83
CA ASN A 204 -28.33 13.49 11.78
C ASN A 204 -27.87 13.26 13.22
N ILE A 205 -27.33 14.29 13.86
CA ILE A 205 -26.78 14.25 15.21
C ILE A 205 -27.73 15.00 16.16
N SER A 206 -28.21 14.32 17.20
CA SER A 206 -29.11 14.88 18.21
C SER A 206 -28.73 14.43 19.62
N GLY A 207 -28.00 15.27 20.36
CA GLY A 207 -27.48 14.89 21.68
C GLY A 207 -26.34 13.88 21.62
N CYS A 208 -25.49 14.00 20.59
CA CYS A 208 -24.29 13.21 20.35
C CYS A 208 -23.15 14.14 19.92
N SER A 209 -21.90 13.72 20.14
CA SER A 209 -20.69 14.42 19.71
C SER A 209 -19.84 13.58 18.78
N ILE A 210 -19.29 14.21 17.73
CA ILE A 210 -18.20 13.66 16.92
C ILE A 210 -16.92 14.39 17.34
N GLU A 211 -15.98 13.65 17.90
CA GLU A 211 -14.66 14.12 18.28
C GLU A 211 -13.68 13.91 17.11
N GLY A 212 -13.84 14.73 16.08
CA GLY A 212 -13.13 14.63 14.82
C GLY A 212 -13.74 15.54 13.76
N ASN A 213 -13.32 15.34 12.52
CA ASN A 213 -13.90 15.98 11.35
C ASN A 213 -15.11 15.18 10.85
N ALA A 214 -16.07 15.89 10.26
CA ALA A 214 -17.24 15.28 9.65
C ALA A 214 -17.47 15.80 8.22
N TRP A 215 -17.79 14.90 7.31
CA TRP A 215 -18.16 15.22 5.93
C TRP A 215 -19.49 14.54 5.59
N ALA A 216 -20.43 15.29 5.03
CA ALA A 216 -21.67 14.77 4.49
C ALA A 216 -21.98 15.47 3.17
N THR A 217 -22.29 14.73 2.12
CA THR A 217 -22.75 15.34 0.86
C THR A 217 -24.17 15.89 0.94
N GLY A 218 -24.97 15.36 1.87
CA GLY A 218 -26.32 15.84 2.18
C GLY A 218 -26.34 16.92 3.26
N ALA A 219 -27.51 17.08 3.89
CA ALA A 219 -27.71 17.99 5.00
C ALA A 219 -27.13 17.42 6.30
N ALA A 220 -26.71 18.32 7.19
CA ALA A 220 -26.32 17.97 8.55
C ALA A 220 -27.26 18.63 9.58
N THR A 221 -27.90 17.78 10.39
CA THR A 221 -28.53 18.20 11.65
C THR A 221 -27.53 17.96 12.77
N LEU A 222 -27.19 18.99 13.55
CA LEU A 222 -26.01 18.90 14.42
C LEU A 222 -26.35 18.92 15.91
N GLY A 223 -25.71 17.98 16.61
CA GLY A 223 -25.33 18.07 18.01
C GLY A 223 -24.03 18.85 18.12
N ALA A 224 -22.90 18.17 18.33
CA ALA A 224 -21.57 18.78 18.35
C ALA A 224 -20.56 18.03 17.45
N VAL A 225 -19.66 18.77 16.80
CA VAL A 225 -18.50 18.29 16.04
C VAL A 225 -17.29 19.09 16.51
N THR A 226 -16.25 18.44 17.03
CA THR A 226 -15.08 19.17 17.57
C THR A 226 -14.14 19.66 16.48
N GLY A 227 -14.08 18.97 15.33
CA GLY A 227 -13.27 19.33 14.17
C GLY A 227 -14.02 20.14 13.11
N ASN A 228 -13.58 19.99 11.86
CA ASN A 228 -14.21 20.65 10.71
C ASN A 228 -15.49 19.92 10.30
N LEU A 229 -16.45 20.66 9.74
CA LEU A 229 -17.66 20.09 9.16
C LEU A 229 -17.80 20.52 7.70
N THR A 230 -17.97 19.55 6.81
CA THR A 230 -18.43 19.81 5.43
C THR A 230 -19.83 19.24 5.24
N ALA A 231 -20.81 20.07 4.89
CA ALA A 231 -22.19 19.63 4.63
C ALA A 231 -22.92 20.54 3.63
N ALA A 232 -23.86 20.02 2.84
CA ALA A 232 -24.58 20.83 1.83
C ALA A 232 -25.44 21.94 2.46
N SER A 233 -25.96 21.67 3.65
CA SER A 233 -26.62 22.63 4.51
C SER A 233 -26.53 22.18 5.97
N VAL A 234 -26.68 23.13 6.89
CA VAL A 234 -26.79 22.89 8.34
C VAL A 234 -28.02 23.61 8.88
N ASN A 235 -28.74 22.98 9.80
CA ASN A 235 -29.93 23.56 10.41
C ASN A 235 -29.61 24.45 11.63
N LEU A 236 -28.51 25.21 11.56
CA LEU A 236 -28.01 26.06 12.65
C LEU A 236 -27.91 27.52 12.22
N THR A 237 -28.21 28.43 13.16
CA THR A 237 -27.86 29.86 13.05
C THR A 237 -26.34 30.05 13.11
N ALA A 238 -25.84 31.25 12.75
CA ALA A 238 -24.41 31.54 12.82
C ALA A 238 -23.82 31.34 14.23
N ASP A 239 -24.51 31.81 15.27
CA ASP A 239 -24.07 31.67 16.67
C ASP A 239 -24.09 30.22 17.14
N GLN A 240 -25.09 29.44 16.72
CA GLN A 240 -25.13 28.00 17.00
C GLN A 240 -23.99 27.26 16.30
N ARG A 241 -23.60 27.63 15.09
CA ARG A 241 -22.46 27.00 14.42
C ARG A 241 -21.17 27.21 15.20
N ALA A 242 -20.91 28.41 15.69
CA ALA A 242 -19.72 28.73 16.47
C ALA A 242 -19.62 27.97 17.80
N SER A 243 -20.75 27.49 18.34
CA SER A 243 -20.79 26.72 19.59
C SER A 243 -20.88 25.20 19.40
N ARG A 244 -21.15 24.73 18.18
CA ARG A 244 -21.34 23.31 17.85
C ARG A 244 -20.31 22.73 16.91
N ILE A 245 -19.55 23.57 16.21
CA ILE A 245 -18.48 23.16 15.30
C ILE A 245 -17.21 23.81 15.83
N GLY A 246 -16.26 22.99 16.30
CA GLY A 246 -14.99 23.50 16.84
C GLY A 246 -14.02 23.99 15.75
N GLY A 247 -14.16 23.47 14.53
CA GLY A 247 -13.39 23.89 13.35
C GLY A 247 -14.19 24.74 12.35
N VAL A 248 -13.85 24.60 11.07
CA VAL A 248 -14.46 25.35 9.97
C VAL A 248 -15.69 24.60 9.44
N TYR A 249 -16.77 25.35 9.21
CA TYR A 249 -17.89 24.89 8.41
C TYR A 249 -17.66 25.23 6.93
N THR A 250 -17.60 24.19 6.10
CA THR A 250 -17.54 24.30 4.63
C THR A 250 -18.86 23.84 4.05
N ARG A 251 -19.48 24.68 3.20
CA ARG A 251 -20.68 24.25 2.47
C ARG A 251 -20.27 23.31 1.35
N TYR A 252 -20.83 22.10 1.35
CA TYR A 252 -20.60 21.16 0.26
C TYR A 252 -21.27 21.65 -1.04
N THR A 253 -20.49 21.69 -2.10
CA THR A 253 -20.92 21.83 -3.49
C THR A 253 -20.26 20.73 -4.32
N VAL A 254 -20.80 20.47 -5.52
CA VAL A 254 -20.14 19.54 -6.47
C VAL A 254 -18.72 20.04 -6.74
N GLY A 255 -17.73 19.19 -6.46
CA GLY A 255 -16.30 19.53 -6.56
C GLY A 255 -15.64 19.95 -5.24
N THR A 256 -16.39 20.11 -4.14
CA THR A 256 -15.79 20.27 -2.81
C THR A 256 -15.03 18.97 -2.45
N PRO A 257 -13.74 19.04 -2.10
CA PRO A 257 -12.97 17.86 -1.74
C PRO A 257 -13.50 17.27 -0.43
N ILE A 258 -13.87 16.01 -0.46
CA ILE A 258 -14.21 15.19 0.71
C ILE A 258 -13.40 13.89 0.64
N PRO A 259 -13.15 13.21 1.76
CA PRO A 259 -12.53 11.88 1.74
C PRO A 259 -13.30 10.92 0.82
N THR A 260 -12.58 10.22 -0.05
CA THR A 260 -13.19 9.22 -0.93
C THR A 260 -13.60 8.00 -0.12
N VAL A 261 -14.86 7.58 -0.27
CA VAL A 261 -15.33 6.28 0.25
C VAL A 261 -15.19 5.23 -0.86
N PRO A 262 -14.43 4.15 -0.65
CA PRO A 262 -14.23 3.09 -1.65
C PRO A 262 -15.54 2.44 -2.12
N PRO A 263 -15.56 1.81 -3.31
CA PRO A 263 -16.68 0.97 -3.75
C PRO A 263 -16.84 -0.26 -2.84
N TRP A 264 -17.99 -0.95 -2.96
CA TRP A 264 -18.18 -2.25 -2.31
C TRP A 264 -17.29 -3.29 -2.98
N VAL A 265 -16.81 -4.25 -2.19
CA VAL A 265 -16.05 -5.39 -2.69
C VAL A 265 -16.78 -6.68 -2.30
N ASP A 266 -16.99 -7.56 -3.28
CA ASP A 266 -17.63 -8.85 -3.08
C ASP A 266 -16.62 -9.86 -2.51
N LEU A 267 -16.96 -10.46 -1.37
CA LEU A 267 -16.19 -11.53 -0.76
C LEU A 267 -16.99 -12.83 -0.80
N ASN A 268 -16.59 -13.75 -1.67
CA ASN A 268 -17.18 -15.08 -1.74
C ASN A 268 -16.46 -16.09 -0.83
N TYR A 269 -17.00 -17.29 -0.69
CA TYR A 269 -16.35 -18.40 -0.01
C TYR A 269 -15.27 -19.03 -0.91
N THR A 270 -14.04 -18.55 -0.78
CA THR A 270 -12.86 -19.08 -1.47
C THR A 270 -11.77 -19.46 -0.45
N PRO A 271 -11.78 -20.70 0.09
CA PRO A 271 -10.85 -21.10 1.14
C PRO A 271 -9.37 -21.01 0.79
N SER A 272 -9.03 -21.15 -0.50
CA SER A 272 -7.66 -21.04 -0.99
C SER A 272 -7.06 -19.64 -0.80
N ASP A 273 -7.90 -18.63 -0.66
CA ASP A 273 -7.45 -17.25 -0.51
C ASP A 273 -6.96 -16.96 0.90
N TRP A 274 -7.23 -17.84 1.87
CA TRP A 274 -6.84 -17.71 3.27
C TRP A 274 -5.54 -18.45 3.53
N ILE A 275 -4.47 -17.69 3.58
CA ILE A 275 -3.09 -18.14 3.77
C ILE A 275 -2.54 -17.36 4.96
N ASP A 276 -1.78 -18.02 5.82
CA ASP A 276 -1.18 -17.37 6.98
C ASP A 276 0.10 -16.61 6.60
N ALA A 277 0.66 -15.87 7.56
CA ALA A 277 1.87 -15.08 7.34
C ALA A 277 3.11 -15.92 6.94
N SER A 278 3.05 -17.24 7.13
CA SER A 278 4.12 -18.17 6.72
C SER A 278 3.88 -18.80 5.33
N GLY A 279 2.80 -18.42 4.64
CA GLY A 279 2.45 -18.97 3.34
C GLY A 279 1.68 -20.29 3.40
N VAL A 280 1.15 -20.68 4.57
CA VAL A 280 0.41 -21.94 4.74
C VAL A 280 -1.10 -21.69 4.66
N PRO A 281 -1.85 -22.42 3.82
CA PRO A 281 -3.31 -22.30 3.77
C PRO A 281 -4.00 -22.66 5.09
N TYR A 282 -5.10 -21.98 5.38
CA TYR A 282 -5.91 -22.27 6.56
C TYR A 282 -6.60 -23.63 6.40
N LYS A 283 -6.70 -24.39 7.49
CA LYS A 283 -7.40 -25.67 7.46
C LYS A 283 -8.92 -25.45 7.53
N VAL A 284 -9.66 -26.01 6.58
CA VAL A 284 -11.13 -26.02 6.63
C VAL A 284 -11.60 -27.08 7.63
N ALA A 285 -12.50 -26.68 8.53
CA ALA A 285 -13.16 -27.50 9.53
C ALA A 285 -14.69 -27.34 9.41
N SER A 286 -15.41 -28.40 9.77
CA SER A 286 -16.87 -28.36 9.86
C SER A 286 -17.31 -27.78 11.21
N ILE A 287 -18.39 -27.02 11.21
CA ILE A 287 -19.02 -26.49 12.44
C ILE A 287 -19.76 -27.58 13.26
N GLY A 288 -19.99 -28.76 12.67
CA GLY A 288 -20.78 -29.82 13.29
C GLY A 288 -22.30 -29.58 13.20
N ALA A 289 -23.10 -30.57 13.62
CA ALA A 289 -24.55 -30.55 13.44
C ALA A 289 -25.30 -29.54 14.33
N GLY A 290 -24.67 -29.04 15.40
CA GLY A 290 -25.29 -28.14 16.36
C GLY A 290 -25.32 -26.66 15.94
N CYS A 291 -24.64 -26.28 14.85
CA CYS A 291 -24.59 -24.90 14.34
C CYS A 291 -24.23 -23.85 15.40
N THR A 292 -23.45 -24.26 16.40
CA THR A 292 -23.09 -23.45 17.55
C THR A 292 -21.57 -23.35 17.67
N ILE A 293 -21.07 -22.13 17.77
CA ILE A 293 -19.68 -21.86 18.09
C ILE A 293 -19.55 -21.88 19.61
N ASP A 294 -18.85 -22.89 20.11
CA ASP A 294 -18.51 -23.05 21.52
C ASP A 294 -17.09 -23.62 21.68
N ALA A 295 -16.68 -23.84 22.93
CA ALA A 295 -15.37 -24.41 23.22
C ALA A 295 -15.16 -25.81 22.61
N THR A 296 -16.22 -26.61 22.47
CA THR A 296 -16.14 -27.97 21.91
C THR A 296 -15.94 -27.92 20.40
N THR A 297 -16.71 -27.08 19.70
CA THR A 297 -16.55 -26.85 18.26
C THR A 297 -15.15 -26.35 17.93
N LEU A 298 -14.64 -25.36 18.68
CA LEU A 298 -13.29 -24.84 18.45
C LEU A 298 -12.19 -25.86 18.78
N SER A 299 -12.37 -26.65 19.84
CA SER A 299 -11.42 -27.73 20.18
C SER A 299 -11.40 -28.82 19.11
N ALA A 300 -12.55 -29.17 18.55
CA ALA A 300 -12.64 -30.13 17.45
C ALA A 300 -12.03 -29.59 16.14
N ALA A 301 -12.14 -28.28 15.91
CA ALA A 301 -11.53 -27.60 14.77
C ALA A 301 -10.01 -27.40 14.93
N ALA A 302 -9.45 -27.57 16.13
CA ALA A 302 -8.06 -27.25 16.44
C ALA A 302 -7.05 -27.82 15.42
N ASN A 303 -6.05 -27.02 15.10
CA ASN A 303 -5.05 -27.32 14.09
C ASN A 303 -3.61 -27.12 14.62
N GLY A 304 -3.36 -27.57 15.85
CA GLY A 304 -2.05 -27.41 16.50
C GLY A 304 -1.61 -25.95 16.64
N GLY A 305 -2.56 -25.05 16.93
CA GLY A 305 -2.32 -23.60 17.02
C GLY A 305 -2.26 -22.87 15.68
N LYS A 306 -2.43 -23.56 14.54
CA LYS A 306 -2.52 -22.92 13.21
C LYS A 306 -3.93 -22.39 12.93
N PRO A 307 -4.06 -21.41 12.03
CA PRO A 307 -5.37 -20.84 11.68
C PRO A 307 -6.32 -21.85 11.03
N VAL A 308 -7.63 -21.60 11.18
CA VAL A 308 -8.69 -22.48 10.69
C VAL A 308 -9.85 -21.70 10.07
N ILE A 309 -10.53 -22.33 9.11
CA ILE A 309 -11.80 -21.87 8.54
C ILE A 309 -12.90 -22.80 9.04
N ILE A 310 -13.92 -22.26 9.69
CA ILE A 310 -15.15 -22.97 10.04
C ILE A 310 -16.19 -22.66 8.96
N ASN A 311 -16.52 -23.66 8.14
CA ASN A 311 -17.55 -23.52 7.11
C ASN A 311 -18.91 -24.01 7.62
N ALA A 312 -19.86 -23.09 7.77
CA ALA A 312 -21.23 -23.36 8.19
C ALA A 312 -22.27 -23.13 7.08
N LEU A 313 -21.86 -22.72 5.87
CA LEU A 313 -22.78 -22.27 4.82
C LEU A 313 -23.81 -23.33 4.41
N ALA A 314 -23.37 -24.59 4.27
CA ALA A 314 -24.24 -25.70 3.89
C ALA A 314 -24.93 -26.36 5.10
N ALA A 315 -24.23 -26.47 6.23
CA ALA A 315 -24.73 -27.19 7.41
C ALA A 315 -25.76 -26.38 8.21
N CYS A 316 -25.67 -25.05 8.17
CA CYS A 316 -26.40 -24.15 9.05
C CYS A 316 -27.24 -23.15 8.26
N ALA A 317 -28.24 -23.66 7.52
CA ALA A 317 -29.18 -22.83 6.77
C ALA A 317 -29.90 -21.80 7.67
N SER A 318 -30.20 -22.18 8.92
CA SER A 318 -30.79 -21.31 9.94
C SER A 318 -29.79 -20.39 10.65
N GLY A 319 -28.55 -20.30 10.15
CA GLY A 319 -27.51 -19.46 10.74
C GLY A 319 -26.74 -20.13 11.86
N VAL A 320 -25.77 -19.39 12.37
CA VAL A 320 -24.86 -19.83 13.43
C VAL A 320 -25.14 -19.08 14.72
N THR A 321 -25.19 -19.81 15.82
CA THR A 321 -25.27 -19.27 17.18
C THR A 321 -23.93 -19.40 17.89
N ALA A 322 -23.77 -18.69 19.00
CA ALA A 322 -22.66 -18.86 19.92
C ALA A 322 -23.21 -18.85 21.35
N ALA A 323 -22.54 -19.55 22.27
CA ALA A 323 -22.99 -19.67 23.65
C ALA A 323 -21.82 -19.60 24.63
N GLY A 324 -22.02 -18.86 25.72
CA GLY A 324 -21.07 -18.74 26.82
C GLY A 324 -19.73 -18.15 26.38
N THR A 325 -18.65 -18.69 26.95
CA THR A 325 -17.29 -18.21 26.70
C THR A 325 -16.60 -19.05 25.63
N VAL A 326 -16.38 -18.45 24.47
CA VAL A 326 -15.69 -19.02 23.32
C VAL A 326 -14.21 -18.64 23.39
N LYS A 327 -13.33 -19.64 23.51
CA LYS A 327 -11.87 -19.44 23.62
C LYS A 327 -11.15 -19.86 22.33
N LEU A 328 -10.42 -18.95 21.72
CA LEU A 328 -9.66 -19.18 20.49
C LEU A 328 -8.20 -19.49 20.82
N SER A 329 -7.67 -20.59 20.29
CA SER A 329 -6.25 -20.96 20.40
C SER A 329 -5.41 -20.62 19.17
N SER A 330 -6.06 -20.15 18.12
CA SER A 330 -5.47 -19.69 16.86
C SER A 330 -6.45 -18.73 16.17
N ASP A 331 -6.02 -18.18 15.04
CA ASP A 331 -6.88 -17.32 14.21
C ASP A 331 -8.01 -18.14 13.56
N VAL A 332 -9.23 -17.61 13.54
CA VAL A 332 -10.42 -18.34 13.09
C VAL A 332 -11.23 -17.52 12.11
N VAL A 333 -11.58 -18.11 10.97
CA VAL A 333 -12.51 -17.53 10.00
C VAL A 333 -13.79 -18.34 10.04
N ILE A 334 -14.94 -17.70 10.15
CA ILE A 334 -16.24 -18.39 10.24
C ILE A 334 -17.12 -17.89 9.09
N PHE A 335 -17.49 -18.80 8.19
CA PHE A 335 -18.42 -18.53 7.11
C PHE A 335 -19.81 -19.05 7.46
N ALA A 336 -20.81 -18.18 7.45
CA ALA A 336 -22.21 -18.54 7.68
C ALA A 336 -23.18 -17.61 6.95
N ASN A 337 -24.38 -18.10 6.63
CA ASN A 337 -25.41 -17.30 5.97
C ASN A 337 -25.96 -16.18 6.86
N LYS A 338 -25.90 -16.35 8.19
CA LYS A 338 -26.27 -15.34 9.19
C LYS A 338 -25.71 -15.75 10.55
N PHE A 339 -25.59 -14.77 11.45
CA PHE A 339 -25.09 -14.96 12.81
C PHE A 339 -26.11 -14.44 13.82
N THR A 340 -26.32 -15.18 14.91
CA THR A 340 -27.26 -14.80 15.97
C THR A 340 -26.64 -15.09 17.32
N PHE A 341 -26.04 -14.07 17.92
CA PHE A 341 -25.40 -14.15 19.22
C PHE A 341 -26.26 -13.44 20.26
N VAL A 342 -26.84 -14.22 21.17
CA VAL A 342 -27.84 -13.73 22.10
C VAL A 342 -27.50 -14.22 23.49
N ASN A 343 -27.59 -13.33 24.48
CA ASN A 343 -27.43 -13.62 25.90
C ASN A 343 -26.03 -14.11 26.31
N ASN A 344 -25.19 -13.18 26.78
CA ASN A 344 -23.92 -13.45 27.47
C ASN A 344 -22.91 -14.29 26.66
N VAL A 345 -22.64 -13.85 25.43
CA VAL A 345 -21.61 -14.47 24.59
C VAL A 345 -20.29 -13.70 24.75
N HIS A 346 -19.21 -14.41 25.04
CA HIS A 346 -17.89 -13.82 25.25
C HIS A 346 -16.82 -14.52 24.42
N PHE A 347 -16.21 -13.79 23.48
CA PHE A 347 -15.08 -14.28 22.68
C PHE A 347 -13.77 -13.78 23.30
N GLN A 348 -12.82 -14.68 23.51
CA GLN A 348 -11.47 -14.34 24.00
C GLN A 348 -10.40 -15.30 23.49
N SER A 349 -9.13 -14.90 23.59
CA SER A 349 -8.01 -15.83 23.41
C SER A 349 -7.98 -16.87 24.54
N SER A 350 -7.53 -18.09 24.23
CA SER A 350 -7.22 -19.12 25.23
C SER A 350 -5.89 -18.88 25.94
N SER A 351 -5.10 -17.91 25.47
CA SER A 351 -3.78 -17.55 25.98
C SER A 351 -3.63 -16.03 26.13
N THR A 352 -2.42 -15.56 26.46
CA THR A 352 -2.10 -14.13 26.42
C THR A 352 -1.79 -13.62 25.02
N SER A 353 -1.61 -14.52 24.05
CA SER A 353 -1.42 -14.14 22.65
C SER A 353 -2.71 -13.58 22.07
N ARG A 354 -2.56 -12.56 21.23
CA ARG A 354 -3.66 -11.95 20.50
C ARG A 354 -4.00 -12.80 19.28
N HIS A 355 -5.29 -13.07 19.05
CA HIS A 355 -5.77 -13.82 17.89
C HIS A 355 -6.79 -13.01 17.10
N LYS A 356 -6.95 -13.37 15.83
CA LYS A 356 -7.90 -12.75 14.90
C LYS A 356 -9.11 -13.65 14.69
N VAL A 357 -10.29 -13.04 14.60
CA VAL A 357 -11.52 -13.74 14.22
C VAL A 357 -12.25 -12.99 13.11
N TRP A 358 -12.67 -13.70 12.08
CA TRP A 358 -13.50 -13.15 11.01
C TRP A 358 -14.86 -13.83 11.03
N PHE A 359 -15.92 -13.03 11.06
CA PHE A 359 -17.28 -13.50 10.83
C PHE A 359 -17.73 -13.02 9.45
N ILE A 360 -17.99 -13.98 8.56
CA ILE A 360 -18.21 -13.69 7.15
C ILE A 360 -19.55 -14.28 6.74
N THR A 361 -20.45 -13.39 6.34
CA THR A 361 -21.55 -13.73 5.46
C THR A 361 -21.11 -13.37 4.05
N PRO A 362 -20.80 -14.35 3.18
CA PRO A 362 -20.20 -14.07 1.88
C PRO A 362 -21.17 -13.31 0.99
N ASP A 363 -20.68 -12.44 0.11
CA ASP A 363 -21.49 -11.96 -0.99
C ASP A 363 -21.44 -12.98 -2.14
N LEU A 364 -22.60 -13.54 -2.48
CA LEU A 364 -22.70 -14.62 -3.46
C LEU A 364 -22.92 -14.11 -4.88
N VAL A 365 -23.08 -12.78 -5.04
CA VAL A 365 -23.27 -12.14 -6.34
C VAL A 365 -22.07 -11.24 -6.60
N ALA A 366 -21.39 -11.48 -7.72
CA ALA A 366 -20.21 -10.69 -8.12
C ALA A 366 -20.66 -9.47 -8.96
N ASP A 367 -21.18 -8.44 -8.30
CA ASP A 367 -21.69 -7.22 -8.93
C ASP A 367 -21.11 -5.91 -8.35
N ASN A 368 -20.17 -6.00 -7.42
CA ASN A 368 -19.60 -4.90 -6.63
C ASN A 368 -20.67 -4.09 -5.91
N LEU A 369 -21.73 -4.77 -5.46
CA LEU A 369 -22.80 -4.23 -4.64
C LEU A 369 -23.10 -5.23 -3.52
N PRO A 370 -23.44 -4.76 -2.31
CA PRO A 370 -23.77 -5.67 -1.23
C PRO A 370 -25.11 -6.37 -1.49
N THR A 371 -25.06 -7.61 -1.94
CA THR A 371 -26.24 -8.39 -2.28
C THR A 371 -26.57 -9.41 -1.20
N CYS A 372 -27.47 -9.02 -0.29
CA CYS A 372 -27.99 -9.94 0.73
C CYS A 372 -28.98 -10.94 0.10
N GLY A 373 -28.54 -12.18 -0.11
CA GLY A 373 -29.32 -13.25 -0.72
C GLY A 373 -30.48 -13.74 0.15
N ALA A 374 -31.44 -14.44 -0.45
CA ALA A 374 -32.66 -14.90 0.23
C ALA A 374 -32.41 -15.90 1.38
N SER A 375 -31.31 -16.66 1.33
CA SER A 375 -30.90 -17.56 2.40
C SER A 375 -30.03 -16.89 3.47
N GLN A 376 -29.64 -15.64 3.24
CA GLN A 376 -28.78 -14.87 4.13
C GLN A 376 -29.62 -13.99 5.04
N GLY A 377 -28.99 -13.50 6.11
CA GLY A 377 -29.68 -12.65 7.05
C GLY A 377 -28.74 -11.85 7.92
N ASP A 378 -29.35 -11.03 8.76
CA ASP A 378 -28.65 -10.07 9.60
C ASP A 378 -27.60 -10.73 10.50
N PHE A 379 -26.52 -9.98 10.73
CA PHE A 379 -25.60 -10.25 11.83
C PHE A 379 -26.19 -9.66 13.11
N LEU A 380 -26.73 -10.52 13.98
CA LEU A 380 -27.50 -10.11 15.14
C LEU A 380 -26.76 -10.37 16.45
N MET A 381 -26.62 -9.32 17.25
CA MET A 381 -26.11 -9.40 18.62
C MET A 381 -27.06 -8.74 19.59
N LYS A 382 -27.48 -9.48 20.62
CA LYS A 382 -28.43 -8.98 21.62
C LYS A 382 -28.07 -9.42 23.03
N ASN A 383 -28.27 -8.52 23.98
CA ASN A 383 -28.24 -8.78 25.42
C ASN A 383 -26.89 -9.34 25.89
N SER A 384 -25.88 -8.47 25.98
CA SER A 384 -24.52 -8.81 26.43
C SER A 384 -23.74 -9.68 25.45
N PHE A 385 -22.88 -9.03 24.66
CA PHE A 385 -21.86 -9.66 23.83
C PHE A 385 -20.53 -8.91 24.00
N THR A 386 -19.42 -9.64 24.14
CA THR A 386 -18.09 -9.03 24.28
C THR A 386 -17.04 -9.79 23.46
N VAL A 387 -16.27 -9.06 22.66
CA VAL A 387 -14.96 -9.49 22.14
C VAL A 387 -13.90 -8.89 23.05
N ALA A 388 -13.16 -9.76 23.76
CA ALA A 388 -12.10 -9.32 24.67
C ALA A 388 -10.95 -8.62 23.91
N SER A 389 -10.19 -7.78 24.61
CA SER A 389 -9.02 -7.07 24.05
C SER A 389 -7.87 -7.98 23.60
N THR A 390 -7.94 -9.26 23.96
CA THR A 390 -7.05 -10.34 23.46
C THR A 390 -7.45 -10.84 22.07
N LEU A 391 -8.52 -10.32 21.49
CA LEU A 391 -8.96 -10.61 20.13
C LEU A 391 -9.18 -9.34 19.30
N ASP A 392 -9.04 -9.53 18.00
CA ASP A 392 -9.36 -8.56 16.97
C ASP A 392 -10.41 -9.23 16.09
N ALA A 393 -11.59 -8.64 15.99
CA ALA A 393 -12.72 -9.25 15.28
C ALA A 393 -13.13 -8.43 14.06
N MET A 394 -13.29 -9.09 12.92
CA MET A 394 -13.85 -8.48 11.72
C MET A 394 -15.20 -9.10 11.38
N THR A 395 -16.16 -8.24 11.02
CA THR A 395 -17.41 -8.70 10.39
C THR A 395 -17.47 -8.22 8.96
N TYR A 396 -17.69 -9.15 8.03
CA TYR A 396 -18.08 -8.86 6.65
C TYR A 396 -19.48 -9.40 6.41
N THR A 397 -20.42 -8.55 5.98
CA THR A 397 -21.78 -9.00 5.63
C THR A 397 -22.44 -8.09 4.60
N PRO A 398 -23.00 -8.61 3.48
CA PRO A 398 -23.83 -7.83 2.57
C PRO A 398 -25.23 -7.54 3.15
N CYS A 399 -25.54 -8.08 4.34
CA CYS A 399 -26.77 -7.87 5.08
C CYS A 399 -26.57 -6.83 6.19
N ARG A 400 -27.61 -6.62 7.02
CA ARG A 400 -27.59 -5.66 8.13
C ARG A 400 -26.78 -6.17 9.32
N PHE A 401 -26.02 -5.27 9.93
CA PHE A 401 -25.41 -5.48 11.24
C PHE A 401 -26.24 -4.82 12.35
N ASN A 402 -26.53 -5.57 13.40
CA ASN A 402 -27.42 -5.13 14.47
C ASN A 402 -26.88 -5.50 15.85
N ALA A 403 -26.37 -4.51 16.57
CA ALA A 403 -25.84 -4.61 17.92
C ALA A 403 -26.76 -3.89 18.91
N MET A 404 -27.35 -4.65 19.85
CA MET A 404 -28.27 -4.11 20.85
C MET A 404 -27.97 -4.61 22.26
N ASN A 405 -28.14 -3.71 23.25
CA ASN A 405 -28.14 -4.01 24.69
C ASN A 405 -26.82 -4.57 25.21
N THR A 406 -25.89 -3.67 25.58
CA THR A 406 -24.58 -3.97 26.17
C THR A 406 -23.73 -4.83 25.23
N PHE A 407 -22.89 -4.16 24.45
CA PHE A 407 -22.03 -4.80 23.47
C PHE A 407 -20.65 -4.18 23.53
N GLU A 408 -19.61 -4.99 23.53
CA GLU A 408 -18.22 -4.54 23.45
C GLU A 408 -17.54 -5.24 22.29
N TRP A 409 -16.99 -4.47 21.37
CA TRP A 409 -16.28 -4.98 20.20
C TRP A 409 -14.98 -4.29 19.99
N ARG A 410 -13.99 -5.08 19.59
CA ARG A 410 -12.72 -4.59 19.14
C ARG A 410 -12.41 -5.16 17.78
N GLY A 411 -12.25 -4.30 16.78
CA GLY A 411 -11.88 -4.71 15.42
C GLY A 411 -12.50 -3.85 14.34
N GLN A 412 -12.98 -4.50 13.28
CA GLN A 412 -13.38 -3.86 12.03
C GLN A 412 -14.77 -4.31 11.57
N LEU A 413 -15.55 -3.41 10.98
CA LEU A 413 -16.87 -3.72 10.42
C LEU A 413 -16.95 -3.33 8.96
N TYR A 414 -17.44 -4.25 8.13
CA TYR A 414 -17.75 -4.04 6.72
C TYR A 414 -19.15 -4.59 6.44
N ALA A 415 -20.16 -3.71 6.41
CA ALA A 415 -21.56 -4.12 6.40
C ALA A 415 -22.45 -3.27 5.47
N ASN A 416 -23.65 -3.77 5.18
CA ASN A 416 -24.68 -3.06 4.42
C ASN A 416 -25.97 -2.93 5.24
N GLY A 417 -27.03 -2.36 4.67
CA GLY A 417 -28.35 -2.26 5.27
C GLY A 417 -28.48 -1.11 6.26
N ALA A 418 -29.55 -1.14 7.06
CA ALA A 418 -29.82 -0.14 8.08
C ALA A 418 -29.18 -0.55 9.41
N ASN A 419 -27.90 -0.26 9.60
CA ASN A 419 -27.13 -0.78 10.73
C ASN A 419 -27.54 -0.13 12.06
N ASP A 420 -27.51 -0.88 13.15
CA ASP A 420 -27.86 -0.35 14.48
C ASP A 420 -26.81 -0.66 15.54
N PHE A 421 -26.55 0.34 16.38
CA PHE A 421 -25.76 0.29 17.59
C PHE A 421 -26.56 0.97 18.69
N LYS A 422 -27.20 0.17 19.54
CA LYS A 422 -28.18 0.67 20.51
C LYS A 422 -27.93 0.16 21.92
N ASN A 423 -28.10 1.06 22.90
CA ASN A 423 -28.11 0.78 24.33
C ASN A 423 -26.76 0.26 24.85
N ASN A 424 -25.89 1.18 25.25
CA ASN A 424 -24.59 0.89 25.89
C ASN A 424 -23.67 0.03 25.02
N THR A 425 -23.41 0.45 23.78
CA THR A 425 -22.50 -0.24 22.87
C THR A 425 -21.13 0.42 22.87
N ARG A 426 -20.05 -0.36 22.94
CA ARG A 426 -18.68 0.09 22.81
C ARG A 426 -18.02 -0.55 21.59
N PHE A 427 -17.39 0.25 20.75
CA PHE A 427 -16.61 -0.22 19.61
C PHE A 427 -15.21 0.40 19.65
N GLU A 428 -14.17 -0.43 19.59
CA GLU A 428 -12.77 -0.02 19.51
C GLU A 428 -12.21 -0.48 18.15
N SER A 429 -11.63 0.43 17.37
CA SER A 429 -11.04 0.03 16.08
C SER A 429 -9.84 -0.90 16.28
N ALA A 430 -9.78 -1.96 15.47
CA ALA A 430 -8.54 -2.62 15.12
C ALA A 430 -8.62 -3.10 13.67
N PRO A 431 -7.73 -2.66 12.76
CA PRO A 431 -7.81 -3.05 11.37
C PRO A 431 -7.37 -4.51 11.18
N LEU A 432 -8.15 -5.30 10.46
CA LEU A 432 -7.83 -6.69 10.12
C LEU A 432 -7.65 -6.90 8.62
N GLY A 433 -8.54 -6.33 7.81
CA GLY A 433 -8.61 -6.56 6.37
C GLY A 433 -9.15 -7.94 5.98
N LEU A 434 -9.16 -8.19 4.66
CA LEU A 434 -9.69 -9.40 4.02
C LEU A 434 -8.66 -9.99 3.04
N PRO A 435 -8.71 -11.31 2.77
CA PRO A 435 -7.71 -11.94 1.91
C PRO A 435 -7.78 -11.38 0.49
N GLY A 436 -6.66 -10.83 0.03
CA GLY A 436 -6.53 -10.29 -1.32
C GLY A 436 -7.41 -9.08 -1.60
N ILE A 437 -7.90 -8.39 -0.58
CA ILE A 437 -8.74 -7.20 -0.75
C ILE A 437 -8.08 -6.02 -0.04
N ASP A 438 -7.86 -4.95 -0.79
CA ASP A 438 -7.52 -3.65 -0.24
C ASP A 438 -8.81 -2.83 -0.04
N LEU A 439 -9.26 -2.75 1.20
CA LEU A 439 -10.48 -2.04 1.59
C LEU A 439 -10.31 -0.52 1.57
N ASP A 440 -9.10 0.00 1.40
CA ASP A 440 -8.85 1.44 1.27
C ASP A 440 -9.12 1.96 -0.13
N THR A 441 -8.96 1.10 -1.12
CA THR A 441 -9.15 1.43 -2.53
C THR A 441 -10.35 0.70 -3.12
N GLY A 442 -10.83 -0.35 -2.46
CA GLY A 442 -11.87 -1.25 -2.97
C GLY A 442 -11.35 -2.13 -4.10
N THR A 443 -10.07 -2.49 -4.06
CA THR A 443 -9.44 -3.32 -5.11
C THR A 443 -9.24 -4.76 -4.63
N VAL A 444 -9.30 -5.70 -5.58
CA VAL A 444 -9.16 -7.15 -5.33
C VAL A 444 -7.95 -7.67 -6.09
N THR A 445 -7.12 -8.45 -5.41
CA THR A 445 -6.00 -9.19 -6.00
C THR A 445 -6.40 -10.66 -6.20
N VAL A 446 -6.05 -11.20 -7.35
CA VAL A 446 -6.48 -12.55 -7.77
C VAL A 446 -5.86 -13.68 -6.94
N ALA A 447 -4.79 -13.38 -6.19
CA ALA A 447 -4.04 -14.37 -5.40
C ALA A 447 -4.48 -14.48 -3.93
N GLY A 448 -5.56 -13.79 -3.53
CA GLY A 448 -5.99 -13.77 -2.13
C GLY A 448 -4.90 -13.24 -1.21
N SER A 449 -4.70 -13.90 -0.06
CA SER A 449 -3.63 -13.58 0.89
C SER A 449 -2.33 -14.38 0.66
N ALA A 450 -2.11 -14.95 -0.53
CA ALA A 450 -0.85 -15.61 -0.85
C ALA A 450 0.35 -14.64 -0.87
N GLY A 451 0.07 -13.33 -0.94
CA GLY A 451 1.07 -12.31 -1.18
C GLY A 451 1.45 -12.21 -2.66
N THR A 452 2.32 -11.26 -2.96
CA THR A 452 2.87 -11.06 -4.30
C THR A 452 4.39 -10.96 -4.23
N VAL A 453 5.05 -11.48 -5.26
CA VAL A 453 6.47 -11.22 -5.48
C VAL A 453 6.65 -9.80 -6.01
N PRO A 454 7.76 -9.12 -5.68
CA PRO A 454 7.99 -7.78 -6.21
C PRO A 454 8.17 -7.86 -7.73
N ARG A 455 7.66 -6.87 -8.46
CA ARG A 455 7.78 -6.79 -9.91
C ARG A 455 8.34 -5.44 -10.32
N LEU A 456 9.30 -5.48 -11.24
CA LEU A 456 9.74 -4.30 -11.95
C LEU A 456 8.72 -3.96 -13.03
N GLY A 457 8.24 -2.72 -13.04
CA GLY A 457 7.37 -2.18 -14.06
C GLY A 457 8.15 -1.55 -15.22
N ASN A 458 7.50 -0.69 -15.98
CA ASN A 458 8.12 -0.05 -17.14
C ASN A 458 9.23 0.93 -16.73
N MET A 459 10.26 1.05 -17.58
CA MET A 459 11.23 2.13 -17.47
C MET A 459 10.54 3.46 -17.86
N THR A 460 10.51 4.41 -16.93
CA THR A 460 9.85 5.71 -17.11
C THR A 460 10.81 6.80 -17.55
N SER A 461 12.10 6.67 -17.22
CA SER A 461 13.14 7.61 -17.59
C SER A 461 14.49 6.90 -17.65
N MET A 462 15.31 7.29 -18.63
CA MET A 462 16.74 6.97 -18.67
C MET A 462 17.47 8.24 -19.12
N ARG A 463 18.47 8.68 -18.36
CA ARG A 463 19.24 9.87 -18.69
C ARG A 463 20.69 9.76 -18.24
N ASP A 464 21.57 10.40 -19.00
CA ASP A 464 22.93 10.64 -18.58
C ASP A 464 22.94 11.67 -17.44
N LEU A 465 23.74 11.40 -16.42
CA LEU A 465 24.07 12.37 -15.39
C LEU A 465 25.41 12.98 -15.78
N SER A 466 25.46 14.30 -15.94
CA SER A 466 26.73 14.99 -16.13
C SER A 466 27.59 14.77 -14.88
N ASP A 467 28.82 14.31 -15.09
CA ASP A 467 29.86 14.43 -14.06
C ASP A 467 30.00 15.93 -13.76
N GLY A 468 29.67 16.30 -12.52
CA GLY A 468 29.71 17.70 -12.06
C GLY A 468 31.10 18.29 -12.10
#